data_AF-A0A3M7N339-F1
#
_entry.id   AF-A0A3M7N339-F1
#
_cell.length_a   1.000
_cell.length_b   1.000
_cell.length_c   1.000
_cell.angle_alpha   90.00
_cell.angle_beta   90.00
_cell.angle_gamma   90.00
#
_symmetry.space_group_name_H-M   'P 1'
#
loop_
_entity.id
_entity.type
_entity.pdbx_description
1 polymer ?
#
loop_
_entity_poly.entity_id
_entity_poly.type
_entity_poly.pdbx_seq_one_letter_code
_entity_poly.pdbx_strand_id
1 'polypeptide(L)'
;MDAMASIDPFDELLQLEDDFYKEGYEAGVADSAYAGLVEEIAPTPAGQDLSVIQTMPKLPNSARLRKNINSLLALTDPASLPRDNSDDSVSDLDGRIIKARAKAKMIATMIGESIVTNSQSTVIGIEDSTGLNARH
;
A
#
# COMPACT_ATOMS: atom_id res chain seq x y z
N MET A 1 -18.72 56.82 24.07
CA MET A 1 -17.91 56.82 22.83
C MET A 1 -17.14 55.52 22.87
N ASP A 2 -17.83 54.41 22.59
CA ASP A 2 -17.20 53.10 22.51
C ASP A 2 -16.50 53.02 21.17
N ALA A 3 -15.17 53.04 21.20
CA ALA A 3 -14.37 52.67 20.06
C ALA A 3 -14.80 51.26 19.68
N MET A 4 -15.53 51.13 18.56
CA MET A 4 -15.62 49.88 17.83
C MET A 4 -14.18 49.53 17.49
N ALA A 5 -13.54 48.75 18.37
CA ALA A 5 -12.38 47.96 18.02
C ALA A 5 -12.79 47.27 16.74
N SER A 6 -12.24 47.74 15.62
CA SER A 6 -12.44 47.12 14.33
C SER A 6 -11.93 45.72 14.53
N ILE A 7 -12.83 44.74 14.70
CA ILE A 7 -12.50 43.33 14.58
C ILE A 7 -11.69 43.26 13.29
N ASP A 8 -10.41 42.92 13.40
CA ASP A 8 -9.61 42.73 12.22
C ASP A 8 -10.29 41.55 11.50
N PRO A 9 -10.74 41.71 10.24
CA PRO A 9 -11.39 40.61 9.52
C PRO A 9 -10.49 39.37 9.40
N PHE A 10 -9.18 39.51 9.68
CA PHE A 10 -8.23 38.41 9.71
C PHE A 10 -7.99 37.84 11.13
N ASP A 11 -8.48 38.44 12.21
CA ASP A 11 -8.28 37.94 13.58
C ASP A 11 -8.87 36.53 13.75
N GLU A 12 -10.04 36.28 13.18
CA GLU A 12 -10.70 34.96 13.23
C GLU A 12 -9.94 33.91 12.40
N LEU A 13 -9.36 34.33 11.26
CA LEU A 13 -8.57 33.44 10.41
C LEU A 13 -7.21 33.11 11.05
N LEU A 14 -6.56 34.10 11.67
CA LEU A 14 -5.30 33.93 12.38
C LEU A 14 -5.47 33.04 13.62
N GLN A 15 -6.56 33.21 14.37
CA GLN A 15 -6.89 32.33 15.50
C GLN A 15 -7.16 30.89 15.03
N LEU A 16 -7.89 30.73 13.92
CA LEU A 16 -8.15 29.41 13.35
C LEU A 16 -6.86 28.72 12.87
N GLU A 17 -5.94 29.47 12.23
CA GLU A 17 -4.64 28.95 11.80
C GLU A 17 -3.79 28.51 13.00
N ASP A 18 -3.76 29.31 14.07
CA ASP A 18 -3.05 28.97 15.31
C ASP A 18 -3.61 27.69 15.95
N ASP A 19 -4.94 27.55 15.98
CA ASP A 19 -5.61 26.35 16.49
C ASP A 19 -5.26 25.11 15.66
N PHE A 20 -5.32 25.19 14.32
CA PHE A 20 -4.94 24.09 13.43
C PHE A 20 -3.44 23.75 13.53
N TYR A 21 -2.58 24.76 13.66
CA TYR A 21 -1.14 24.54 13.83
C TYR A 21 -0.85 23.79 15.14
N LYS A 22 -1.51 24.20 16.23
CA LYS A 22 -1.39 23.55 17.53
C LYS A 22 -1.92 22.12 17.51
N GLU A 23 -3.08 21.87 16.92
CA GLU A 23 -3.64 20.52 16.74
C GLU A 23 -2.70 19.63 15.93
N GLY A 24 -2.21 20.12 14.79
CA GLY A 24 -1.28 19.39 13.92
C GLY A 24 0.06 19.09 14.61
N TYR A 25 0.58 20.05 15.39
CA TYR A 25 1.80 19.85 16.18
C TYR A 25 1.60 18.80 17.28
N GLU A 26 0.51 18.88 18.04
CA GLU A 26 0.20 17.91 19.09
C GLU A 26 -0.02 16.50 18.52
N ALA A 27 -0.74 16.38 17.41
CA ALA A 27 -0.94 15.13 16.69
C ALA A 27 0.39 14.57 16.16
N GLY A 28 1.24 15.40 15.58
CA GLY A 28 2.57 15.02 15.11
C GLY A 28 3.52 14.61 16.23
N VAL A 29 3.47 15.29 17.39
CA VAL A 29 4.24 14.91 18.58
C VAL A 29 3.75 13.58 19.15
N ALA A 30 2.44 13.38 19.24
CA ALA A 30 1.86 12.11 19.70
C ALA A 30 2.23 10.94 18.75
N ASP A 31 2.17 11.16 17.44
CA ASP A 31 2.54 10.16 16.43
C ASP A 31 4.05 9.91 16.41
N SER A 32 4.88 10.94 16.62
CA SER A 32 6.35 10.77 16.73
C SER A 32 6.79 10.08 18.02
N ALA A 33 6.09 10.32 19.14
CA ALA A 33 6.30 9.58 20.39
C ALA A 33 5.91 8.10 20.22
N TYR A 34 4.91 7.81 19.40
CA TYR A 34 4.56 6.46 18.99
C TYR A 34 5.57 5.85 18.02
N ALA A 35 6.07 6.62 17.05
CA ALA A 35 7.02 6.16 16.04
C ALA A 35 8.40 5.86 16.65
N GLY A 36 8.88 6.69 17.59
CA GLY A 36 10.13 6.45 18.33
C GLY A 36 10.07 5.22 19.25
N LEU A 37 8.86 4.83 19.68
CA LEU A 37 8.63 3.66 20.53
C LEU A 37 8.62 2.32 19.75
N VAL A 38 8.43 2.35 18.43
CA VAL A 38 8.39 1.15 17.59
C VAL A 38 9.79 0.71 17.12
N GLU A 39 10.76 1.61 17.02
CA GLU A 39 12.13 1.23 16.61
C GLU A 39 13.03 0.74 17.76
N GLU A 40 12.72 1.01 19.03
CA GLU A 40 13.63 0.66 20.12
C GLU A 40 12.90 0.19 21.40
N ILE A 41 12.73 -1.14 21.54
CA ILE A 41 12.54 -1.90 22.80
C ILE A 41 11.65 -1.18 23.85
N ALA A 42 10.33 -1.17 23.66
CA ALA A 42 9.41 -0.71 24.69
C ALA A 42 9.43 -1.62 25.95
N PRO A 43 9.47 -1.09 27.19
CA PRO A 43 9.01 -1.83 28.35
C PRO A 43 7.52 -2.09 28.16
N THR A 44 7.15 -3.36 28.19
CA THR A 44 5.80 -3.85 28.02
C THR A 44 4.80 -3.06 28.87
N PRO A 45 3.71 -2.52 28.31
CA PRO A 45 2.60 -2.04 29.12
C PRO A 45 2.03 -3.25 29.87
N ALA A 46 2.30 -3.30 31.18
CA ALA A 46 1.81 -4.32 32.09
C ALA A 46 0.27 -4.37 32.02
N GLY A 47 -0.26 -5.35 31.30
CA GLY A 47 -1.71 -5.54 31.12
C GLY A 47 -2.16 -5.86 29.70
N GLN A 48 -1.32 -5.69 28.68
CA GLN A 48 -1.59 -6.29 27.38
C GLN A 48 -1.24 -7.78 27.48
N ASP A 49 -2.26 -8.64 27.39
CA ASP A 49 -2.05 -10.06 27.17
C ASP A 49 -1.34 -10.24 25.82
N LEU A 50 -0.01 -10.33 25.87
CA LEU A 50 0.85 -10.61 24.72
C LEU A 50 0.60 -12.03 24.15
N SER A 51 -0.36 -12.80 24.68
CA SER A 51 -0.83 -14.04 24.06
C SER A 51 -1.37 -13.83 22.63
N VAL A 52 -1.75 -12.60 22.27
CA VAL A 52 -2.16 -12.20 20.91
C VAL A 52 -0.96 -11.78 20.05
N ILE A 53 0.28 -12.05 20.45
CA ILE A 53 1.38 -12.12 19.47
C ILE A 53 1.15 -13.40 18.67
N GLN A 54 0.29 -13.30 17.66
CA GLN A 54 0.10 -14.33 16.64
C GLN A 54 1.40 -14.42 15.86
N THR A 55 2.33 -15.23 16.35
CA THR A 55 3.62 -15.46 15.71
C THR A 55 3.35 -15.92 14.28
N MET A 56 3.92 -15.22 13.29
CA MET A 56 3.73 -15.59 11.90
C MET A 56 4.00 -17.10 11.70
N PRO A 57 3.10 -17.82 11.01
CA PRO A 57 3.33 -19.21 10.66
C PRO A 57 4.70 -19.36 10.00
N LYS A 58 5.54 -20.25 10.55
CA LYS A 58 6.89 -20.47 10.00
C LYS A 58 6.75 -21.09 8.61
N LEU A 59 7.40 -20.48 7.62
CA LEU A 59 7.44 -21.03 6.28
C LEU A 59 8.08 -22.43 6.29
N PRO A 60 7.58 -23.36 5.47
CA PRO A 60 8.15 -24.70 5.40
C PRO A 60 9.62 -24.64 4.94
N ASN A 61 10.51 -25.28 5.69
CA ASN A 61 11.94 -25.30 5.37
C ASN A 61 12.22 -26.27 4.20
N SER A 62 12.03 -25.79 2.97
CA SER A 62 12.35 -26.56 1.77
C SER A 62 13.36 -25.85 0.87
N ALA A 63 14.36 -26.60 0.38
CA ALA A 63 15.38 -26.06 -0.54
C ALA A 63 14.74 -25.54 -1.84
N ARG A 64 13.66 -26.19 -2.28
CA ARG A 64 12.93 -25.82 -3.50
C ARG A 64 12.19 -24.49 -3.33
N LEU A 65 11.55 -24.26 -2.18
CA LEU A 65 10.90 -22.99 -1.88
C LEU A 65 11.92 -21.86 -1.85
N ARG A 66 13.04 -22.03 -1.13
CA ARG A 66 14.13 -21.05 -1.09
C ARG A 66 14.63 -20.67 -2.48
N LYS A 67 14.84 -21.67 -3.36
CA LYS A 67 15.27 -21.41 -4.74
C LYS A 67 14.25 -20.58 -5.53
N ASN A 68 12.97 -20.87 -5.39
CA ASN A 68 11.91 -20.09 -6.05
C ASN A 68 11.81 -18.66 -5.49
N ILE A 69 11.94 -18.48 -4.17
CA ILE A 69 11.97 -17.16 -3.52
C ILE A 69 13.14 -16.33 -4.05
N ASN A 70 14.36 -16.88 -4.03
CA ASN A 70 15.54 -16.17 -4.53
C ASN A 70 15.42 -15.85 -6.03
N SER A 71 14.82 -16.75 -6.81
CA SER A 71 14.56 -16.50 -8.24
C SER A 71 13.54 -15.38 -8.45
N LEU A 72 12.50 -15.32 -7.62
CA LEU A 72 11.51 -14.25 -7.67
C LEU A 72 12.14 -12.90 -7.30
N LEU A 73 12.92 -12.87 -6.21
CA LEU A 73 13.63 -11.67 -5.76
C LEU A 73 14.55 -11.10 -6.86
N ALA A 74 15.32 -11.96 -7.54
CA ALA A 74 16.18 -11.54 -8.63
C ALA A 74 15.41 -10.94 -9.83
N LEU A 75 14.18 -11.39 -10.08
CA LEU A 75 13.34 -10.84 -11.16
C LEU A 75 12.70 -9.50 -10.78
N THR A 76 12.57 -9.22 -9.48
CA THR A 76 11.90 -8.02 -8.95
C THR A 76 12.86 -6.98 -8.35
N ASP A 77 14.16 -7.18 -8.47
CA ASP A 77 15.16 -6.24 -7.94
C ASP A 77 15.14 -4.92 -8.73
N PRO A 78 14.75 -3.78 -8.11
CA PRO A 78 14.62 -2.49 -8.78
C PRO A 78 15.96 -1.89 -9.23
N ALA A 79 17.10 -2.36 -8.68
CA ALA A 79 18.42 -1.96 -9.16
C ALA A 79 18.72 -2.58 -10.54
N SER A 80 18.16 -3.76 -10.82
CA SER A 80 18.39 -4.52 -12.05
C SER A 80 17.42 -4.19 -13.20
N LEU A 81 16.41 -3.35 -12.96
CA LEU A 81 15.38 -3.01 -13.94
C LEU A 81 15.84 -1.87 -14.87
N PRO A 82 15.70 -2.03 -16.21
CA PRO A 82 15.85 -0.93 -17.15
C PRO A 82 14.88 0.21 -16.82
N ARG A 83 15.34 1.45 -17.00
CA ARG A 83 14.53 2.66 -16.70
C ARG A 83 14.20 3.48 -17.95
N ASP A 84 14.75 3.09 -19.09
CA ASP A 84 14.39 3.65 -20.38
C ASP A 84 13.16 2.92 -20.96
N ASN A 85 12.43 3.61 -21.84
CA ASN A 85 11.23 3.08 -22.50
C ASN A 85 11.54 2.60 -23.93
N SER A 86 12.72 1.99 -24.15
CA SER A 86 12.99 1.34 -25.44
C SER A 86 12.17 0.05 -25.58
N ASP A 87 11.92 -0.37 -26.82
CA ASP A 87 11.18 -1.62 -27.11
C ASP A 87 11.83 -2.84 -26.44
N ASP A 88 13.17 -2.91 -26.48
CA ASP A 88 13.94 -3.96 -25.81
C ASP A 88 13.74 -3.95 -24.28
N SER A 89 13.73 -2.77 -23.65
CA SER A 89 13.51 -2.61 -22.20
C SER A 89 12.11 -3.02 -21.77
N VAL A 90 11.09 -2.68 -22.57
CA VAL A 90 9.71 -3.14 -22.34
C VAL A 90 9.60 -4.66 -22.48
N SER A 91 10.22 -5.23 -23.50
CA SER A 91 10.22 -6.69 -23.75
C SER A 91 10.90 -7.48 -22.63
N ASP A 92 12.05 -7.00 -22.11
CA ASP A 92 12.71 -7.61 -20.94
C ASP A 92 11.81 -7.59 -19.71
N LEU A 93 11.13 -6.46 -19.45
CA LEU A 93 10.20 -6.33 -18.34
C LEU A 93 9.04 -7.32 -18.45
N ASP A 94 8.41 -7.44 -19.62
CA ASP A 94 7.33 -8.42 -19.85
C ASP A 94 7.81 -9.86 -19.62
N GLY A 95 9.01 -10.18 -20.12
CA GLY A 95 9.67 -11.45 -19.86
C GLY A 95 9.91 -11.72 -18.38
N ARG A 96 10.29 -10.69 -17.60
CA ARG A 96 10.44 -10.80 -16.14
C ARG A 96 9.09 -10.99 -15.45
N ILE A 97 8.04 -10.25 -15.82
CA ILE A 97 6.70 -10.39 -15.25
C ILE A 97 6.18 -11.81 -15.43
N ILE A 98 6.31 -12.39 -16.63
CA ILE A 98 5.89 -13.76 -16.92
C ILE A 98 6.63 -14.76 -16.01
N LYS A 99 7.96 -14.65 -15.93
CA LYS A 99 8.78 -15.53 -15.08
C LYS A 99 8.44 -15.34 -13.60
N ALA A 100 8.25 -14.11 -13.14
CA ALA A 100 7.94 -13.78 -11.75
C ALA A 100 6.59 -14.36 -11.33
N ARG A 101 5.54 -14.19 -12.16
CA ARG A 101 4.22 -14.81 -11.94
C ARG A 101 4.32 -16.33 -11.81
N ALA A 102 5.13 -16.98 -12.67
CA ALA A 102 5.34 -18.41 -12.56
C ALA A 102 6.03 -18.80 -11.24
N LYS A 103 7.03 -18.04 -10.76
CA LYS A 103 7.69 -18.29 -9.47
C LYS A 103 6.75 -18.05 -8.28
N ALA A 104 5.97 -16.98 -8.30
CA ALA A 104 4.96 -16.69 -7.28
C ALA A 104 3.92 -17.82 -7.18
N LYS A 105 3.43 -18.32 -8.32
CA LYS A 105 2.53 -19.47 -8.35
C LYS A 105 3.13 -20.72 -7.70
N MET A 106 4.40 -21.01 -7.97
CA MET A 106 5.11 -22.13 -7.34
C MET A 106 5.31 -21.95 -5.83
N ILE A 107 5.47 -20.72 -5.37
CA ILE A 107 5.60 -20.41 -3.95
C ILE A 107 4.26 -20.62 -3.24
N ALA A 108 3.17 -20.08 -3.80
CA ALA A 108 1.83 -20.24 -3.24
C ALA A 108 1.43 -21.73 -3.13
N THR A 109 1.71 -22.53 -4.16
CA THR A 109 1.47 -23.98 -4.11
C THR A 109 2.33 -24.70 -3.07
N MET A 110 3.54 -24.21 -2.78
CA MET A 110 4.41 -24.78 -1.74
C MET A 110 4.01 -24.36 -0.31
N ILE A 111 3.37 -23.20 -0.16
CA ILE A 111 2.92 -22.67 1.15
C ILE A 111 1.50 -23.17 1.47
N GLY A 112 0.74 -23.61 0.47
CA GLY A 112 -0.63 -24.12 0.65
C GLY A 112 -1.71 -23.04 0.55
N GLU A 113 -1.36 -21.83 0.09
CA GLU A 113 -2.32 -20.77 -0.17
C GLU A 113 -3.02 -20.98 -1.52
N SER A 114 -4.36 -20.99 -1.53
CA SER A 114 -5.14 -20.98 -2.75
C SER A 114 -5.10 -19.58 -3.36
N ILE A 115 -4.34 -19.43 -4.44
CA ILE A 115 -4.32 -18.20 -5.24
C ILE A 115 -5.73 -17.99 -5.80
N VAL A 116 -6.49 -17.05 -5.23
CA VAL A 116 -7.72 -16.55 -5.86
C VAL A 116 -7.26 -15.82 -7.11
N THR A 117 -7.30 -16.51 -8.25
CA THR A 117 -7.10 -15.89 -9.55
C THR A 117 -8.32 -15.04 -9.84
N ASN A 118 -8.31 -13.76 -9.45
CA ASN A 118 -9.24 -12.78 -10.00
C ASN A 118 -8.83 -12.50 -11.46
N SER A 119 -9.08 -13.48 -12.31
CA SER A 119 -9.06 -13.34 -13.75
C SER A 119 -10.47 -12.94 -14.16
N GLN A 120 -10.59 -11.85 -14.90
CA GLN A 120 -11.83 -11.27 -15.45
C GLN A 120 -12.58 -10.30 -14.53
N SER A 121 -12.12 -9.05 -14.48
CA SER A 121 -13.06 -7.95 -14.63
C SER A 121 -13.71 -8.11 -16.00
N THR A 122 -14.84 -8.81 -16.05
CA THR A 122 -15.76 -8.75 -17.18
C THR A 122 -16.08 -7.29 -17.40
N VAL A 123 -15.47 -6.69 -18.43
CA VAL A 123 -16.03 -5.51 -19.07
C VAL A 123 -17.36 -5.98 -19.62
N ILE A 124 -18.42 -5.85 -18.82
CA ILE A 124 -19.79 -5.92 -19.32
C ILE A 124 -19.85 -4.76 -20.30
N GLY A 125 -19.96 -5.10 -21.58
CA GLY A 125 -20.08 -4.12 -22.65
C GLY A 125 -21.15 -3.12 -22.26
N ILE A 126 -20.78 -1.84 -22.35
CA ILE A 126 -21.75 -0.75 -22.29
C ILE A 126 -22.55 -0.93 -23.56
N GLU A 127 -23.66 -1.65 -23.44
CA GLU A 127 -24.61 -1.89 -24.50
C GLU A 127 -25.15 -0.53 -24.95
N ASP A 128 -24.71 -0.19 -26.17
CA ASP A 128 -25.04 1.01 -26.90
C ASP A 128 -26.57 1.16 -26.94
N SER A 129 -27.07 2.06 -26.11
CA SER A 129 -28.48 2.35 -25.97
C SER A 129 -28.94 3.23 -27.11
N THR A 130 -29.11 2.65 -28.31
CA THR A 130 -29.80 3.33 -29.42
C THR A 130 -30.71 2.37 -30.20
N GLY A 131 -31.75 1.88 -29.54
CA GLY A 131 -32.91 1.29 -30.22
C GLY A 131 -33.82 2.38 -30.78
N LEU A 132 -33.45 2.96 -31.92
CA LEU A 132 -34.33 3.86 -32.69
C LEU A 132 -35.49 3.05 -33.26
N ASN A 133 -36.67 3.22 -32.66
CA ASN A 133 -37.93 2.65 -33.11
C ASN A 133 -38.43 3.43 -34.34
N ALA A 134 -38.00 3.06 -35.53
CA ALA A 134 -38.53 3.61 -36.79
C ALA A 134 -39.68 2.73 -37.29
N ARG A 135 -40.92 3.15 -36.98
CA ARG A 135 -42.14 2.70 -37.65
C ARG A 135 -42.55 3.75 -38.68
N HIS A 136 -42.68 3.36 -39.95
CA HIS A 136 -43.61 3.95 -40.90
C HIS A 136 -44.08 2.87 -41.88
#